data_AF-A0A3D5DGQ4-F1
#
_entry.id   AF-A0A3D5DGQ4-F1
#
_cell.length_a   1.000
_cell.length_b   1.000
_cell.length_c   1.000
_cell.angle_alpha   90.00
_cell.angle_beta   90.00
_cell.angle_gamma   90.00
#
_symmetry.space_group_name_H-M   'P 1'
#
loop_
_entity.id
_entity.type
_entity.pdbx_description
1 polymer ?
#
loop_
_entity_poly.entity_id
_entity_poly.type
_entity_poly.pdbx_seq_one_letter_code
_entity_poly.pdbx_strand_id
1 'polypeptide(L)'
;MTLEVEFYSEAFDPFLPEGSQISFERYGAELTWWLCQKLAAEGIYTSYPSFEDWGWFLKYTKDTNEYRLCCGNIDSKENWWRLILQPRSKTWFGFKKMSVTGAKDLLNAVDKVLTESELIDQIKWI
;
A
#
# COMPACT_ATOMS: atom_id res chain seq x y z
N MET A 1 -12.91 8.50 -7.70
CA MET A 1 -11.52 8.11 -7.41
C MET A 1 -11.59 7.27 -6.16
N THR A 2 -11.49 5.96 -6.35
CA THR A 2 -11.42 4.93 -5.31
C THR A 2 -10.05 5.01 -4.64
N LEU A 3 -10.01 4.85 -3.32
CA LEU A 3 -8.76 4.94 -2.53
C LEU A 3 -8.30 3.58 -2.03
N GLU A 4 -9.10 2.57 -2.30
CA GLU A 4 -8.95 1.23 -1.82
C GLU A 4 -9.04 0.27 -2.99
N VAL A 5 -8.16 -0.72 -2.99
CA VAL A 5 -8.16 -1.81 -3.96
C VAL A 5 -7.91 -3.11 -3.23
N GLU A 6 -8.71 -4.12 -3.55
CA GLU A 6 -8.49 -5.50 -3.17
C GLU A 6 -8.04 -6.29 -4.38
N PHE A 7 -7.21 -7.30 -4.16
CA PHE A 7 -6.80 -8.24 -5.20
C PHE A 7 -6.38 -9.57 -4.58
N TYR A 8 -6.31 -10.60 -5.41
CA TYR A 8 -5.81 -11.90 -5.06
C TYR A 8 -4.36 -12.07 -5.55
N SER A 9 -3.50 -12.67 -4.72
CA SER A 9 -2.13 -13.05 -5.10
C SER A 9 -1.55 -14.06 -4.13
N GLU A 10 -0.96 -15.13 -4.67
CA GLU A 10 -0.17 -16.12 -3.91
C GLU A 10 1.31 -15.71 -3.77
N ALA A 11 1.72 -14.57 -4.32
CA ALA A 11 3.13 -14.19 -4.43
C ALA A 11 3.73 -13.61 -3.14
N PHE A 12 2.90 -13.30 -2.15
CA PHE A 12 3.30 -12.58 -0.95
C PHE A 12 3.15 -13.47 0.29
N ASP A 13 3.96 -14.53 0.35
CA ASP A 13 4.00 -15.42 1.51
C ASP A 13 5.05 -14.91 2.51
N PRO A 14 4.74 -14.79 3.81
CA PRO A 14 5.71 -14.44 4.83
C PRO A 14 6.86 -15.45 4.87
N PHE A 15 8.05 -15.03 4.47
CA PHE A 15 9.23 -15.91 4.52
C PHE A 15 9.71 -16.14 5.96
N LEU A 16 9.40 -15.20 6.87
CA LEU A 16 9.81 -15.24 8.26
C LEU A 16 8.72 -15.81 9.17
N PRO A 17 9.10 -16.50 10.27
CA PRO A 17 8.14 -17.02 11.25
C PRO A 17 7.24 -15.95 11.85
N GLU A 18 6.07 -16.35 12.35
CA GLU A 18 5.06 -15.45 12.94
C GLU A 18 5.61 -14.45 13.96
N GLY A 19 6.52 -14.90 14.84
CA GLY A 19 7.15 -14.02 15.84
C GLY A 19 8.06 -12.92 15.28
N SER A 20 8.31 -12.92 13.97
CA SER A 20 9.06 -11.89 13.24
C SER A 20 8.14 -10.92 12.49
N GLN A 21 6.83 -11.17 12.49
CA GLN A 21 5.84 -10.26 11.92
C GLN A 21 5.55 -9.13 12.92
N ILE A 22 5.08 -7.98 12.43
CA ILE A 22 4.79 -6.81 13.28
C ILE A 22 3.74 -7.14 14.34
N SER A 23 2.75 -7.93 13.95
CA SER A 23 1.67 -8.37 14.83
C SER A 23 1.04 -9.64 14.26
N PHE A 24 0.43 -10.42 15.14
CA PHE A 24 -0.18 -11.70 14.78
C PHE A 24 -1.19 -11.55 13.64
N GLU A 25 -1.08 -12.38 12.61
CA GLU A 25 -1.94 -12.40 11.42
C GLU A 25 -1.98 -11.07 10.61
N ARG A 26 -1.00 -10.17 10.82
CA ARG A 26 -0.84 -8.94 10.02
C ARG A 26 0.40 -9.05 9.14
N TYR A 27 0.16 -9.43 7.89
CA TYR A 27 1.18 -9.55 6.85
C TYR A 27 1.21 -8.33 5.94
N GLY A 28 2.21 -8.27 5.06
CA GLY A 28 2.31 -7.20 4.05
C GLY A 28 3.73 -6.70 3.79
N ALA A 29 4.76 -7.21 4.48
CA ALA A 29 6.13 -6.76 4.27
C ALA A 29 6.58 -6.98 2.82
N GLU A 30 6.35 -8.20 2.33
CA GLU A 30 6.70 -8.67 1.00
C GLU A 30 5.92 -7.91 -0.07
N LEU A 31 4.60 -7.74 0.11
CA LEU A 31 3.76 -6.92 -0.75
C LEU A 31 4.27 -5.48 -0.83
N THR A 32 4.55 -4.86 0.32
CA THR A 32 5.01 -3.47 0.40
C THR A 32 6.37 -3.30 -0.27
N TRP A 33 7.27 -4.27 -0.07
CA TRP A 33 8.59 -4.30 -0.71
C TRP A 33 8.52 -4.48 -2.22
N TRP A 34 7.70 -5.41 -2.69
CA TRP A 34 7.46 -5.62 -4.12
C TRP A 34 6.87 -4.36 -4.77
N LEU A 35 5.84 -3.78 -4.16
CA LEU A 35 5.16 -2.60 -4.67
C LEU A 35 6.09 -1.39 -4.72
N CYS A 36 6.95 -1.20 -3.71
CA CYS A 36 7.97 -0.15 -3.68
C CYS A 36 8.87 -0.21 -4.93
N GLN A 37 9.36 -1.40 -5.28
CA GLN A 37 10.23 -1.59 -6.44
C GLN A 37 9.50 -1.35 -7.76
N LYS A 38 8.27 -1.86 -7.88
CA LYS A 38 7.46 -1.69 -9.08
C LYS A 38 7.08 -0.23 -9.32
N LEU A 39 6.67 0.49 -8.28
CA LEU A 39 6.39 1.92 -8.37
C LEU A 39 7.63 2.73 -8.76
N ALA A 40 8.81 2.40 -8.21
CA ALA A 40 10.06 3.05 -8.58
C ALA A 40 10.40 2.82 -10.07
N ALA A 41 10.13 1.63 -10.62
CA ALA A 41 10.30 1.35 -12.04
C ALA A 41 9.34 2.16 -12.94
N GLU A 42 8.17 2.55 -12.41
CA GLU A 42 7.21 3.47 -13.04
C GLU A 42 7.55 4.96 -12.82
N GLY A 43 8.69 5.27 -12.18
CA GLY A 43 9.09 6.64 -11.86
C GLY A 43 8.34 7.27 -10.69
N ILE A 44 7.57 6.48 -9.93
CA ILE A 44 6.91 6.91 -8.70
C ILE A 44 7.76 6.52 -7.49
N TYR A 45 8.45 7.50 -6.91
CA TYR A 45 9.30 7.30 -5.75
C TYR A 45 8.51 7.44 -4.45
N THR A 46 8.61 6.41 -3.61
CA THR A 46 8.04 6.39 -2.25
C THR A 46 9.18 6.19 -1.23
N SER A 47 8.88 6.25 0.07
CA SER A 47 9.82 5.76 1.08
C SER A 47 10.08 4.26 0.91
N TYR A 48 11.15 3.76 1.52
CA TYR A 48 11.22 2.32 1.80
C TYR A 48 10.00 1.84 2.60
N PRO A 49 9.65 0.54 2.53
CA PRO A 49 8.61 -0.05 3.37
C PRO A 49 8.81 0.35 4.82
N SER A 50 7.76 0.93 5.39
CA SER A 50 7.68 1.31 6.79
C SER A 50 6.60 0.49 7.47
N PHE A 51 6.70 0.37 8.79
CA PHE A 51 5.69 -0.30 9.59
C PHE A 51 5.29 0.51 10.82
N GLU A 52 4.07 0.26 11.28
CA GLU A 52 3.53 0.64 12.58
C GLU A 52 2.80 -0.58 13.17
N ASP A 53 2.39 -0.54 14.44
CA ASP A 53 1.78 -1.68 15.16
C ASP A 53 0.52 -2.28 14.50
N TRP A 54 -0.01 -1.64 13.46
CA TRP A 54 -1.18 -2.06 12.70
C TRP A 54 -0.86 -2.56 11.28
N GLY A 55 0.38 -2.48 10.81
CA GLY A 55 0.79 -3.02 9.51
C GLY A 55 1.85 -2.23 8.74
N TRP A 56 1.96 -2.54 7.45
CA TRP A 56 2.99 -2.02 6.55
C TRP A 56 2.45 -0.93 5.62
N PHE A 57 3.32 0.00 5.21
CA PHE A 57 2.95 1.07 4.29
C PHE A 57 4.15 1.71 3.57
N LEU A 58 3.84 2.38 2.45
CA LEU A 58 4.75 3.28 1.74
C LEU A 58 4.33 4.73 1.99
N LYS A 59 5.30 5.63 2.23
CA LYS A 59 5.04 7.08 2.25
C LYS A 59 5.30 7.67 0.88
N TYR A 60 4.33 8.39 0.35
CA TYR A 60 4.44 9.17 -0.86
C TYR A 60 4.27 10.65 -0.53
N THR A 61 5.24 11.47 -0.90
CA THR A 61 5.20 12.91 -0.64
C THR A 61 5.09 13.65 -1.95
N LYS A 62 4.09 14.52 -2.06
CA LYS A 62 3.94 15.46 -3.19
C LYS A 62 3.66 16.85 -2.65
N ASP A 63 4.48 17.81 -3.07
CA ASP A 63 4.50 19.17 -2.53
C ASP A 63 4.66 19.16 -1.00
N THR A 64 3.68 19.68 -0.25
CA THR A 64 3.65 19.70 1.22
C THR A 64 2.85 18.56 1.84
N ASN A 65 2.37 17.62 1.03
CA ASN A 65 1.41 16.61 1.45
C ASN A 65 2.06 15.22 1.55
N GLU A 66 1.74 14.50 2.62
CA GLU A 66 2.11 13.09 2.79
C GLU A 66 0.90 12.21 2.50
N TYR A 67 1.11 11.11 1.81
CA TYR A 67 0.15 10.05 1.59
C TYR A 67 0.78 8.74 2.06
N ARG A 68 0.00 7.91 2.76
CA ARG A 68 0.43 6.58 3.15
C ARG A 68 -0.36 5.56 2.34
N LEU A 69 0.34 4.72 1.59
CA LEU A 69 -0.26 3.57 0.93
C LEU A 69 -0.10 2.37 1.85
N CYS A 70 -1.12 2.10 2.66
CA CYS A 70 -1.15 0.98 3.58
C CYS A 70 -1.35 -0.31 2.79
N CYS A 71 -0.58 -1.35 3.12
CA CYS A 71 -0.58 -2.63 2.41
C CYS A 71 -0.74 -3.76 3.43
N GLY A 72 -1.69 -4.66 3.23
CA GLY A 72 -1.86 -5.81 4.12
C GLY A 72 -2.81 -6.86 3.61
N ASN A 73 -2.82 -8.01 4.30
CA ASN A 73 -3.78 -9.08 4.06
C ASN A 73 -5.19 -8.70 4.55
N ILE A 74 -6.21 -9.38 4.01
CA ILE A 74 -7.59 -9.27 4.48
C ILE A 74 -7.85 -10.35 5.54
N ASP A 75 -8.38 -9.95 6.68
CA ASP A 75 -8.71 -10.85 7.79
C ASP A 75 -9.57 -12.03 7.30
N SER A 76 -9.18 -13.25 7.67
CA SER A 76 -9.87 -14.49 7.31
C SER A 76 -9.97 -14.79 5.80
N LYS A 77 -9.16 -14.14 4.95
CA LYS A 77 -9.07 -14.44 3.51
C LYS A 77 -7.62 -14.70 3.11
N GLU A 78 -7.30 -15.97 2.86
CA GLU A 78 -5.99 -16.39 2.39
C GLU A 78 -5.68 -15.80 1.01
N ASN A 79 -4.45 -15.31 0.81
CA ASN A 79 -3.96 -14.74 -0.46
C ASN A 79 -4.76 -13.53 -0.97
N TRP A 80 -5.59 -12.92 -0.14
CA TRP A 80 -6.29 -11.68 -0.45
C TRP A 80 -5.59 -10.50 0.22
N TRP A 81 -5.36 -9.48 -0.58
CA TRP A 81 -4.60 -8.30 -0.20
C TRP A 81 -5.44 -7.06 -0.40
N ARG A 82 -5.12 -6.03 0.38
CA ARG A 82 -5.74 -4.73 0.30
C ARG A 82 -4.70 -3.63 0.37
N LEU A 83 -4.85 -2.66 -0.52
CA LEU A 83 -4.15 -1.39 -0.45
C LEU A 83 -5.13 -0.28 -0.10
N ILE A 84 -4.75 0.60 0.83
CA ILE A 84 -5.57 1.75 1.23
C ILE A 84 -4.70 3.01 1.20
N LEU A 85 -5.10 3.99 0.41
CA LEU A 85 -4.46 5.31 0.40
C LEU A 85 -5.02 6.20 1.49
N GLN A 86 -4.19 6.55 2.48
CA GLN A 86 -4.51 7.47 3.56
C GLN A 86 -3.75 8.80 3.39
N PRO A 87 -4.43 9.91 3.07
CA PRO A 87 -3.78 11.21 3.03
C PRO A 87 -3.52 11.74 4.45
N ARG A 88 -2.33 12.29 4.68
CA ARG A 88 -1.92 12.96 5.93
C ARG A 88 -1.44 14.39 5.65
N SER A 89 -2.19 15.36 6.15
CA SER A 89 -1.71 16.75 6.29
C SER A 89 -1.38 17.00 7.75
N LYS A 90 -0.11 17.30 8.04
CA LYS A 90 0.25 17.97 9.29
C LYS A 90 -0.16 19.43 9.16
N THR A 91 -1.06 19.89 10.03
CA THR A 91 -1.25 21.32 10.30
C THR A 91 -0.83 21.61 11.74
N TRP A 92 -0.54 22.89 12.04
CA TRP A 92 -0.21 23.33 13.40
C TRP A 92 -1.33 23.00 14.42
N PHE A 93 -2.55 22.74 13.95
CA PHE A 93 -3.72 22.40 14.77
C PHE A 93 -4.28 20.98 14.47
N GLY A 94 -3.43 20.03 14.07
CA GLY A 94 -3.81 18.62 13.87
C GLY A 94 -3.90 18.18 12.41
N PHE A 95 -4.82 17.27 12.09
CA PHE A 95 -4.96 16.67 10.75
C PHE A 95 -6.15 17.26 9.99
N LYS A 96 -5.91 17.84 8.81
CA LYS A 96 -6.98 18.30 7.91
C LYS A 96 -7.38 17.19 6.94
N LYS A 97 -8.69 17.00 6.71
CA LYS A 97 -9.21 16.14 5.64
C LYS A 97 -8.71 16.67 4.29
N MET A 98 -7.97 15.83 3.58
CA MET A 98 -7.11 16.24 2.49
C MET A 98 -7.71 15.94 1.11
N SER A 99 -7.30 16.73 0.12
CA SER A 99 -7.55 16.41 -1.28
C SER A 99 -6.66 15.25 -1.74
N VAL A 100 -7.28 14.26 -2.35
CA VAL A 100 -6.60 13.08 -2.92
C VAL A 100 -6.02 13.40 -4.30
N THR A 101 -6.31 14.56 -4.89
CA THR A 101 -5.84 14.92 -6.24
C THR A 101 -4.31 14.86 -6.37
N GLY A 102 -3.56 15.17 -5.31
CA GLY A 102 -2.10 15.08 -5.30
C GLY A 102 -1.56 13.65 -5.38
N ALA A 103 -2.37 12.63 -5.09
CA ALA A 103 -1.99 11.23 -5.17
C ALA A 103 -2.49 10.52 -6.44
N LYS A 104 -3.04 11.26 -7.41
CA LYS A 104 -3.55 10.67 -8.66
C LYS A 104 -2.48 9.88 -9.41
N ASP A 105 -1.27 10.41 -9.49
CA ASP A 105 -0.16 9.73 -10.20
C ASP A 105 0.23 8.43 -9.49
N LEU A 106 0.22 8.42 -8.16
CA LEU A 106 0.45 7.21 -7.36
C LEU A 106 -0.67 6.18 -7.61
N LEU A 107 -1.94 6.57 -7.56
CA LEU A 107 -3.06 5.64 -7.77
C LEU A 107 -3.07 5.06 -9.18
N ASN A 108 -2.74 5.88 -10.19
CA ASN A 108 -2.60 5.41 -11.57
C ASN A 108 -1.44 4.41 -11.71
N ALA A 109 -0.31 4.67 -11.06
CA ALA A 109 0.82 3.75 -11.09
C ALA A 109 0.51 2.45 -10.33
N VAL A 110 -0.21 2.52 -9.21
CA VAL A 110 -0.70 1.32 -8.51
C VAL A 110 -1.62 0.51 -9.42
N ASP A 111 -2.60 1.15 -10.06
CA ASP A 111 -3.52 0.47 -11.00
C ASP A 111 -2.76 -0.23 -12.13
N LYS A 112 -1.78 0.47 -12.73
CA LYS A 112 -0.92 -0.09 -13.77
C LYS A 112 -0.10 -1.27 -13.27
N VAL A 113 0.61 -1.10 -12.15
CA VAL A 113 1.46 -2.15 -11.56
C VAL A 113 0.66 -3.41 -11.23
N LEU A 114 -0.55 -3.26 -10.68
CA LEU A 114 -1.42 -4.40 -10.38
C LEU A 114 -1.92 -5.05 -11.67
N THR A 115 -2.42 -4.26 -12.62
CA THR A 115 -3.04 -4.78 -13.86
C THR A 115 -2.04 -5.45 -14.80
N GLU A 116 -0.80 -4.98 -14.86
CA GLU A 116 0.24 -5.53 -15.74
C GLU A 116 1.01 -6.71 -15.11
N SER A 117 0.78 -7.00 -13.82
CA SER A 117 1.51 -8.05 -13.11
C SER A 117 0.82 -9.41 -13.23
N GLU A 118 1.54 -10.39 -13.77
CA GLU A 118 1.09 -11.80 -13.83
C GLU A 118 0.91 -12.45 -12.44
N LEU A 119 1.40 -11.80 -11.37
CA LEU A 119 1.26 -12.26 -9.99
C LEU A 119 -0.08 -11.86 -9.35
N ILE A 120 -0.87 -11.02 -10.01
CA ILE A 120 -2.03 -10.34 -9.42
C ILE A 120 -3.28 -10.69 -10.21
N ASP A 121 -4.31 -11.13 -9.50
CA ASP A 121 -5.61 -11.48 -10.08
C ASP A 121 -6.77 -10.80 -9.33
N GLN A 122 -7.96 -10.84 -9.93
CA GLN A 122 -9.23 -10.44 -9.28
C GLN A 122 -9.21 -9.04 -8.66
N ILE A 123 -8.58 -8.09 -9.35
CA ILE A 123 -8.45 -6.69 -8.92
C ILE A 123 -9.84 -6.05 -8.83
N LYS A 124 -10.13 -5.44 -7.68
CA LYS A 124 -11.37 -4.72 -7.41
C LYS A 124 -11.10 -3.42 -6.65
N TRP A 125 -11.36 -2.30 -7.32
CA TRP A 125 -11.36 -0.98 -6.71
C TRP A 125 -12.67 -0.72 -5.95
N ILE A 126 -12.58 -0.12 -4.75
CA ILE A 126 -13.68 0.14 -3.80
C ILE A 126 -13.84 1.63 -3.52
#